data_AF-A0A142X007-F1
#
_entry.id   AF-A0A142X007-F1
#
_cell.length_a   1.000
_cell.length_b   1.000
_cell.length_c   1.000
_cell.angle_alpha   90.00
_cell.angle_beta   90.00
_cell.angle_gamma   90.00
#
_symmetry.space_group_name_H-M   'P 1'
#
loop_
_entity.id
_entity.type
_entity.pdbx_description
1 polymer ?
#
loop_
_entity_poly.entity_id
_entity_poly.type
_entity_poly.pdbx_seq_one_letter_code
_entity_poly.pdbx_strand_id
1 'polypeptide(L)'
;MIPTMEEMLQFRGRVDDLSRLLTREGVGFVGLSKERIDFAEGVSQELQNLANGILAAWNWDAASIPAEVSPLQAKIALRRAGFLEAVETAVASAGEEALIAYRNALTFRRDSPMLQLIAAAVPGLEAALDDIFTAAAGIEV
;
A
#
# COMPACT_ATOMS: atom_id res chain seq x y z
N MET A 1 -20.27 23.19 4.45
CA MET A 1 -19.76 22.38 5.57
C MET A 1 -18.30 22.09 5.26
N ILE A 2 -17.37 22.40 6.16
CA ILE A 2 -15.94 22.14 5.95
C ILE A 2 -15.66 20.73 6.47
N PRO A 3 -15.03 19.83 5.68
CA PRO A 3 -14.71 18.49 6.14
C PRO A 3 -13.72 18.52 7.32
N THR A 4 -13.84 17.53 8.20
CA THR A 4 -12.95 17.38 9.34
C THR A 4 -11.55 16.91 8.90
N MET A 5 -10.55 17.09 9.77
CA MET A 5 -9.19 16.61 9.48
C MET A 5 -9.15 15.09 9.26
N GLU A 6 -9.93 14.34 10.02
CA GLU A 6 -10.04 12.89 9.89
C GLU A 6 -10.65 12.49 8.54
N GLU A 7 -11.74 13.15 8.12
CA GLU A 7 -12.36 12.93 6.81
C GLU A 7 -11.39 13.29 5.65
N MET A 8 -10.58 14.34 5.82
CA MET A 8 -9.56 14.72 4.83
C MET A 8 -8.44 13.70 4.74
N LEU A 9 -7.97 13.16 5.87
CA LEU A 9 -6.93 12.13 5.91
C LEU A 9 -7.45 10.81 5.33
N GLN A 10 -8.68 10.40 5.68
CA GLN A 10 -9.32 9.23 5.11
C GLN A 10 -9.49 9.38 3.60
N PHE A 11 -10.01 10.52 3.14
CA PHE A 11 -10.16 10.79 1.71
C PHE A 11 -8.81 10.67 0.98
N ARG A 12 -7.76 11.31 1.50
CA ARG A 12 -6.42 11.23 0.92
C ARG A 12 -5.90 9.79 0.86
N GLY A 13 -6.04 9.03 1.94
CA GLY A 13 -5.61 7.63 1.97
C GLY A 13 -6.36 6.76 0.95
N ARG A 14 -7.66 6.98 0.79
CA ARG A 14 -8.48 6.26 -0.21
C ARG A 14 -8.15 6.66 -1.65
N VAL A 15 -7.80 7.94 -1.89
CA VAL A 15 -7.26 8.39 -3.19
C VAL A 15 -5.95 7.66 -3.48
N ASP A 16 -5.05 7.57 -2.52
CA ASP A 16 -3.76 6.88 -2.68
C ASP A 16 -3.94 5.38 -2.95
N ASP A 17 -4.86 4.72 -2.24
CA ASP A 17 -5.18 3.31 -2.47
C ASP A 17 -5.77 3.06 -3.86
N LEU A 18 -6.70 3.90 -4.31
CA LEU A 18 -7.28 3.79 -5.65
C LEU A 18 -6.24 4.10 -6.74
N SER A 19 -5.41 5.11 -6.53
CA SER A 19 -4.28 5.48 -7.40
C SER A 19 -3.33 4.29 -7.63
N ARG A 20 -2.97 3.57 -6.57
CA ARG A 20 -2.15 2.36 -6.66
C ARG A 20 -2.84 1.24 -7.43
N LEU A 21 -4.13 1.02 -7.18
CA LEU A 21 -4.93 0.04 -7.91
C LEU A 21 -4.93 0.34 -9.40
N LEU A 22 -5.25 1.57 -9.79
CA LEU A 22 -5.27 2.00 -11.21
C LEU A 22 -3.89 1.85 -11.87
N THR A 23 -2.82 2.21 -11.17
CA THR A 23 -1.45 2.06 -11.66
C THR A 23 -1.10 0.59 -11.91
N ARG A 24 -1.51 -0.31 -11.02
CA ARG A 24 -1.30 -1.76 -11.17
C ARG A 24 -2.04 -2.33 -12.39
N GLU A 25 -3.25 -1.83 -12.66
CA GLU A 25 -4.02 -2.18 -13.87
C GLU A 25 -3.48 -1.51 -15.15
N GLY A 26 -2.39 -0.74 -15.06
CA GLY A 26 -1.77 -0.06 -16.20
C GLY A 26 -2.52 1.20 -16.67
N VAL A 27 -3.41 1.75 -15.84
CA VAL A 27 -4.20 2.93 -16.17
C VAL A 27 -3.41 4.20 -15.83
N GLY A 28 -3.05 4.99 -16.84
CA GLY A 28 -2.46 6.33 -16.64
C GLY A 28 -3.51 7.38 -16.30
N PHE A 29 -3.24 8.24 -15.30
CA PHE A 29 -4.11 9.34 -14.92
C PHE A 29 -3.30 10.53 -14.38
N VAL A 30 -3.92 11.71 -14.41
CA VAL A 30 -3.33 12.98 -13.94
C VAL A 30 -4.11 13.59 -12.77
N GLY A 31 -5.34 13.13 -12.52
CA GLY A 31 -6.19 13.60 -11.43
C GLY A 31 -7.20 12.55 -11.00
N LEU A 32 -7.57 12.57 -9.72
CA LEU A 32 -8.48 11.60 -9.14
C LEU A 32 -9.39 12.27 -8.09
N SER A 33 -10.68 11.97 -8.16
CA SER A 33 -11.71 12.47 -7.24
C SER A 33 -12.79 11.41 -7.00
N LYS A 34 -13.75 11.69 -6.11
CA LYS A 34 -14.88 10.78 -5.85
C LYS A 34 -15.76 10.53 -7.08
N GLU A 35 -15.85 11.51 -7.98
CA GLU A 35 -16.80 11.49 -9.09
C GLU A 35 -16.16 11.21 -10.44
N ARG A 36 -14.84 11.42 -10.56
CA ARG A 36 -14.15 11.38 -11.85
C ARG A 36 -12.66 11.03 -11.72
N ILE A 37 -12.15 10.33 -12.74
CA ILE A 37 -10.73 10.17 -13.03
C ILE A 37 -10.38 11.05 -14.23
N ASP A 38 -9.35 11.87 -14.10
CA ASP A 38 -8.78 12.64 -15.21
C ASP A 38 -7.65 11.81 -15.83
N PHE A 39 -7.91 11.18 -16.97
CA PHE A 39 -6.97 10.27 -17.63
C PHE A 39 -5.80 11.01 -18.27
N ALA A 40 -4.65 10.33 -18.32
CA ALA A 40 -3.51 10.80 -19.11
C ALA A 40 -3.80 10.67 -20.62
N GLU A 41 -3.05 11.40 -21.44
CA GLU A 41 -3.15 11.28 -22.89
C GLU A 41 -2.75 9.86 -23.34
N GLY A 42 -3.47 9.31 -24.31
CA GLY A 42 -3.16 8.00 -24.90
C GLY A 42 -3.71 6.77 -24.16
N VAL A 43 -4.46 6.95 -23.06
CA VAL A 43 -5.14 5.83 -22.37
C VAL A 43 -6.28 5.31 -23.23
N SER A 44 -6.28 4.01 -23.53
CA SER A 44 -7.30 3.38 -24.38
C SER A 44 -8.69 3.44 -23.76
N GLN A 45 -9.74 3.42 -24.61
CA GLN A 45 -11.13 3.43 -24.13
C GLN A 45 -11.45 2.22 -23.22
N GLU A 46 -10.83 1.07 -23.49
CA GLU A 46 -10.96 -0.13 -22.66
C GLU A 46 -10.44 0.10 -21.24
N LEU A 47 -9.24 0.66 -21.11
CA LEU A 47 -8.65 1.01 -19.80
C LEU A 47 -9.45 2.10 -19.08
N GLN A 48 -9.97 3.09 -19.82
CA GLN A 48 -10.85 4.10 -19.24
C GLN A 48 -12.15 3.48 -18.70
N ASN A 49 -12.76 2.55 -19.45
CA ASN A 49 -13.98 1.86 -19.03
C ASN A 49 -13.72 0.99 -17.78
N LEU A 50 -12.60 0.27 -17.75
CA LEU A 50 -12.15 -0.49 -16.57
C LEU A 50 -12.02 0.43 -15.35
N ALA A 51 -11.28 1.52 -15.49
CA ALA A 51 -11.01 2.46 -14.41
C ALA A 51 -12.28 3.13 -13.88
N ASN A 52 -13.20 3.52 -14.77
CA ASN A 52 -14.49 4.07 -14.38
C ASN A 52 -15.37 3.02 -13.66
N GLY A 53 -15.29 1.76 -14.07
CA GLY A 53 -15.93 0.65 -13.36
C GLY A 53 -15.39 0.48 -11.94
N ILE A 54 -14.06 0.54 -11.78
CA ILE A 54 -13.40 0.49 -10.46
C ILE A 54 -13.84 1.68 -9.61
N LEU A 55 -13.82 2.90 -10.14
CA LEU A 55 -14.24 4.11 -9.44
C LEU A 55 -15.69 4.00 -8.94
N ALA A 56 -16.60 3.53 -9.80
CA ALA A 56 -18.01 3.38 -9.47
C ALA A 56 -18.25 2.35 -8.35
N ALA A 57 -17.42 1.30 -8.28
CA ALA A 57 -17.48 0.27 -7.24
C ALA A 57 -16.64 0.64 -5.98
N TRP A 58 -15.88 1.74 -6.02
CA TRP A 58 -14.94 2.06 -4.96
C TRP A 58 -15.66 2.53 -3.69
N ASN A 59 -15.39 1.83 -2.58
CA ASN A 59 -15.89 2.25 -1.29
C ASN A 59 -15.02 3.39 -0.72
N TRP A 60 -15.52 4.62 -0.81
CA TRP A 60 -14.87 5.82 -0.29
C TRP A 60 -14.89 5.94 1.24
N ASP A 61 -15.81 5.23 1.90
CA ASP A 61 -15.99 5.27 3.34
C ASP A 61 -15.25 4.11 4.06
N ALA A 62 -14.61 3.23 3.29
CA ALA A 62 -13.71 2.21 3.84
C ALA A 62 -12.49 2.87 4.52
N ALA A 63 -11.91 2.17 5.50
CA ALA A 63 -10.64 2.59 6.09
C ALA A 63 -9.54 2.56 5.02
N SER A 64 -8.69 3.59 5.00
CA SER A 64 -7.51 3.60 4.13
C SER A 64 -6.42 2.71 4.69
N ILE A 65 -5.71 2.01 3.82
CA ILE A 65 -4.56 1.21 4.22
C ILE A 65 -3.38 2.18 4.40
N PRO A 66 -2.68 2.16 5.55
CA PRO A 66 -1.52 2.99 5.78
C PRO A 66 -0.48 2.85 4.66
N ALA A 67 0.03 3.99 4.17
CA ALA A 67 1.10 3.99 3.17
C ALA A 67 2.45 3.60 3.77
N GLU A 68 2.64 3.92 5.05
CA GLU A 68 3.83 3.63 5.81
C GLU A 68 3.52 3.35 7.28
N VAL A 69 4.40 2.59 7.93
CA VAL A 69 4.33 2.29 9.37
C VAL A 69 5.73 2.31 9.96
N SER A 70 5.84 2.47 11.28
CA SER A 70 7.15 2.38 11.93
C SER A 70 7.71 0.95 11.87
N PRO A 71 9.04 0.77 11.90
CA PRO A 71 9.66 -0.55 11.91
C PRO A 71 9.21 -1.43 13.07
N LEU A 72 8.96 -0.83 14.24
CA LEU A 72 8.48 -1.54 15.41
C LEU A 72 7.07 -2.10 15.18
N GLN A 73 6.15 -1.26 14.70
CA GLN A 73 4.80 -1.66 14.35
C GLN A 73 4.79 -2.76 13.29
N ALA A 74 5.56 -2.59 12.20
CA ALA A 74 5.68 -3.59 11.14
C ALA A 74 6.18 -4.94 11.69
N LYS A 75 7.27 -4.94 12.48
CA LYS A 75 7.84 -6.19 13.03
C LYS A 75 6.87 -6.90 13.98
N ILE A 76 6.15 -6.17 14.82
CA ILE A 76 5.14 -6.77 15.71
C ILE A 76 3.99 -7.34 14.89
N ALA A 77 3.48 -6.63 13.88
CA ALA A 77 2.40 -7.12 13.02
C ALA A 77 2.84 -8.36 12.23
N LEU A 78 4.03 -8.35 11.63
CA LEU A 78 4.62 -9.51 10.95
C LEU A 78 4.78 -10.70 11.89
N ARG A 79 5.17 -10.46 13.15
CA ARG A 79 5.28 -11.53 14.15
C ARG A 79 3.93 -12.14 14.49
N ARG A 80 2.91 -11.30 14.68
CA ARG A 80 1.54 -11.74 14.97
C ARG A 80 0.93 -12.51 13.80
N ALA A 81 1.27 -12.14 12.57
CA ALA A 81 0.84 -12.81 11.35
C ALA A 81 1.69 -14.06 10.99
N GLY A 82 2.75 -14.36 11.76
CA GLY A 82 3.61 -15.53 11.53
C GLY A 82 4.62 -15.38 10.38
N PHE A 83 4.79 -14.17 9.82
CA PHE A 83 5.69 -13.91 8.69
C PHE A 83 7.08 -13.41 9.09
N LEU A 84 7.28 -12.95 10.33
CA LEU A 84 8.51 -12.24 10.71
C LEU A 84 9.79 -13.07 10.44
N GLU A 85 9.82 -14.34 10.83
CA GLU A 85 11.01 -15.18 10.65
C GLU A 85 11.34 -15.42 9.18
N ALA A 86 10.32 -15.64 8.34
CA ALA A 86 10.48 -15.80 6.91
C ALA A 86 10.96 -14.52 6.23
N VAL A 87 10.44 -13.36 6.67
CA VAL A 87 10.89 -12.04 6.21
C VAL A 87 12.34 -11.78 6.56
N GLU A 88 12.75 -12.02 7.82
CA GLU A 88 14.14 -11.81 8.24
C GLU A 88 15.10 -12.73 7.48
N THR A 89 14.69 -13.96 7.19
CA THR A 89 15.45 -14.91 6.36
C THR A 89 15.59 -14.43 4.92
N ALA A 90 14.50 -13.94 4.33
CA ALA A 90 14.50 -13.38 2.97
C ALA A 90 15.39 -12.14 2.86
N VAL A 91 15.33 -11.25 3.85
CA VAL A 91 16.18 -10.04 3.92
C VAL A 91 17.66 -10.41 4.00
N ALA A 92 18.01 -11.38 4.85
CA ALA A 92 19.40 -11.84 4.95
C ALA A 92 19.90 -12.46 3.63
N SER A 93 19.01 -13.16 2.91
CA SER A 93 19.33 -13.78 1.62
C SER A 93 19.44 -12.77 0.47
N ALA A 94 18.82 -11.60 0.59
CA ALA A 94 18.88 -10.52 -0.39
C ALA A 94 20.22 -9.76 -0.39
N GLY A 95 21.11 -10.02 0.58
CA GLY A 95 22.46 -9.48 0.66
C GLY A 95 22.65 -8.45 1.77
N GLU A 96 23.90 -8.00 1.95
CA GLU A 96 24.30 -7.16 3.08
C GLU A 96 23.65 -5.76 3.03
N GLU A 97 23.53 -5.15 1.85
CA GLU A 97 22.86 -3.85 1.69
C GLU A 97 21.38 -3.91 2.09
N ALA A 98 20.68 -4.99 1.71
CA ALA A 98 19.29 -5.21 2.12
C ALA A 98 19.19 -5.35 3.65
N LEU A 99 20.11 -6.09 4.27
CA LEU A 99 20.15 -6.23 5.72
C LEU A 99 20.38 -4.89 6.44
N ILE A 100 21.29 -4.06 5.92
CA ILE A 100 21.54 -2.70 6.43
C ILE A 100 20.30 -1.83 6.30
N ALA A 101 19.65 -1.85 5.14
CA ALA A 101 18.43 -1.08 4.89
C ALA A 101 17.29 -1.51 5.83
N TYR A 102 17.05 -2.82 5.98
CA TYR A 102 16.00 -3.35 6.86
C TYR A 102 16.23 -3.00 8.34
N ARG A 103 17.49 -3.03 8.80
CA ARG A 103 17.85 -2.74 10.20
C ARG A 103 17.76 -1.26 10.52
N ASN A 104 18.16 -0.40 9.58
CA ASN A 104 18.27 1.05 9.80
C ASN A 104 17.09 1.85 9.24
N ALA A 105 16.11 1.20 8.61
CA ALA A 105 14.92 1.86 8.12
C ALA A 105 14.20 2.58 9.27
N LEU A 106 13.85 3.85 9.05
CA LEU A 106 13.07 4.67 9.98
C LEU A 106 11.56 4.53 9.73
N THR A 107 11.19 4.11 8.53
CA THR A 107 9.82 3.89 8.08
C THR A 107 9.79 2.68 7.15
N PHE A 108 8.71 1.91 7.20
CA PHE A 108 8.42 0.84 6.27
C PHE A 108 7.31 1.29 5.35
N ARG A 109 7.63 1.50 4.07
CA ARG A 109 6.67 1.95 3.05
C ARG A 109 6.11 0.78 2.27
N ARG A 110 4.80 0.79 2.04
CA ARG A 110 4.07 -0.25 1.29
C ARG A 110 4.51 -0.35 -0.18
N ASP A 111 4.94 0.77 -0.74
CA ASP A 111 5.42 0.87 -2.13
C ASP A 111 6.95 0.74 -2.25
N SER A 112 7.64 0.37 -1.17
CA SER A 112 9.09 0.17 -1.21
C SER A 112 9.46 -0.97 -2.17
N PRO A 113 10.36 -0.75 -3.14
CA PRO A 113 10.86 -1.83 -4.00
C PRO A 113 11.46 -2.99 -3.21
N MET A 114 12.11 -2.68 -2.09
CA MET A 114 12.68 -3.68 -1.19
C MET A 114 11.58 -4.53 -0.55
N LEU A 115 10.48 -3.92 -0.10
CA LEU A 115 9.37 -4.66 0.50
C LEU A 115 8.71 -5.58 -0.52
N GLN A 116 8.54 -5.12 -1.76
CA GLN A 116 7.99 -5.93 -2.85
C GLN A 116 8.91 -7.12 -3.19
N LEU A 117 10.23 -6.91 -3.21
CA LEU A 117 11.21 -7.99 -3.40
C LEU A 117 11.09 -9.05 -2.30
N ILE A 118 10.96 -8.63 -1.04
CA ILE A 118 10.82 -9.55 0.09
C ILE A 118 9.45 -10.26 0.07
N ALA A 119 8.39 -9.55 -0.27
CA ALA A 119 7.05 -10.11 -0.39
C ALA A 119 6.97 -11.20 -1.48
N ALA A 120 7.65 -11.01 -2.60
CA ALA A 120 7.76 -12.02 -3.65
C ALA A 120 8.56 -13.26 -3.22
N ALA A 121 9.52 -13.11 -2.30
CA ALA A 121 10.35 -14.20 -1.79
C ALA A 121 9.67 -15.02 -0.67
N VAL A 122 8.65 -14.45 0.00
CA VAL A 122 7.95 -15.09 1.13
C VAL A 122 6.55 -15.52 0.70
N PRO A 123 6.26 -16.84 0.59
CA PRO A 123 4.96 -17.33 0.17
C PRO A 123 3.80 -16.75 0.99
N GLY A 124 2.81 -16.17 0.30
CA GLY A 124 1.60 -15.62 0.91
C GLY A 124 1.76 -14.22 1.53
N LEU A 125 2.98 -13.68 1.62
CA LEU A 125 3.19 -12.35 2.22
C LEU A 125 2.60 -11.23 1.37
N GLU A 126 2.74 -11.31 0.05
CA GLU A 126 2.20 -10.30 -0.87
C GLU A 126 0.69 -10.10 -0.68
N ALA A 127 -0.07 -11.19 -0.53
CA ALA A 127 -1.50 -11.14 -0.30
C ALA A 127 -1.86 -10.61 1.11
N ALA A 128 -0.98 -10.78 2.09
CA ALA A 128 -1.21 -10.36 3.47
C ALA A 128 -0.70 -8.94 3.79
N LEU A 129 0.01 -8.29 2.85
CA LEU A 129 0.68 -7.00 3.10
C LEU A 129 -0.29 -5.91 3.57
N ASP A 130 -1.44 -5.78 2.93
CA ASP A 130 -2.41 -4.74 3.26
C ASP A 130 -3.01 -4.93 4.67
N ASP A 131 -3.26 -6.19 5.05
CA ASP A 131 -3.71 -6.55 6.40
C ASP A 131 -2.61 -6.31 7.44
N ILE A 132 -1.35 -6.60 7.11
CA ILE A 132 -0.20 -6.34 7.98
C ILE A 132 -0.05 -4.84 8.23
N PHE A 133 -0.17 -3.99 7.19
CA PHE A 133 -0.06 -2.54 7.35
C PHE A 133 -1.21 -1.97 8.17
N THR A 134 -2.43 -2.44 7.94
CA THR A 134 -3.61 -2.08 8.72
C THR A 134 -3.44 -2.47 10.19
N ALA A 135 -3.02 -3.71 10.46
CA ALA A 135 -2.76 -4.20 11.81
C ALA A 135 -1.62 -3.45 12.49
N ALA A 136 -0.56 -3.12 11.75
CA ALA A 136 0.61 -2.40 12.25
C ALA A 136 0.25 -0.98 12.72
N ALA A 137 -0.58 -0.25 11.97
CA ALA A 137 -0.99 1.10 12.36
C ALA A 137 -1.83 1.14 13.64
N GLY A 138 -2.53 0.05 13.98
CA GLY A 138 -3.26 -0.08 15.23
C GLY A 138 -2.40 -0.45 16.46
N ILE A 139 -1.08 -0.61 16.30
CA ILE A 139 -0.17 -0.94 17.40
C ILE A 139 0.33 0.34 18.05
N GLU A 140 -0.13 0.57 19.28
CA GLU A 140 0.39 1.56 20.21
C GLU A 140 1.47 0.94 21.11
N VAL A 141 2.59 1.65 21.28
CA VAL A 141 3.79 1.23 22.01
C VAL A 141 4.44 2.41 22.70
#